data_AF-A0A2S2QTS9-F1
#
_entry.id   AF-A0A2S2QTS9-F1
#
_cell.length_a   1.000
_cell.length_b   1.000
_cell.length_c   1.000
_cell.angle_alpha   90.00
_cell.angle_beta   90.00
_cell.angle_gamma   90.00
#
_symmetry.space_group_name_H-M   'P 1'
#
loop_
_entity.id
_entity.type
_entity.pdbx_description
1 polymer ?
#
loop_
_entity_poly.entity_id
_entity_poly.type
_entity_poly.pdbx_seq_one_letter_code
_entity_poly.pdbx_strand_id
1 'polypeptide(L)'
;TSLRQQIINPLLKRYVQEALETAVPLIRPLWMLDPSDTTCYIVKDEFSVGEEVIVAPILRPGATEREVYLPAGVWKDGIEGSLRKGSRWIHNYKIPLDKIAYFVKMPNNTRF
;
A
#
# COMPACT_ATOMS: atom_id res chain seq x y z
N THR A 1 -16.58 5.09 5.22
CA THR A 1 -15.63 4.94 6.33
C THR A 1 -14.71 6.15 6.39
N SER A 2 -14.17 6.47 7.58
CA SER A 2 -13.27 7.61 7.79
C SER A 2 -12.03 7.55 6.90
N LEU A 3 -11.40 6.37 6.77
CA LEU A 3 -10.24 6.10 5.90
C LEU A 3 -10.46 6.57 4.46
N ARG A 4 -11.60 6.19 3.85
CA ARG A 4 -11.92 6.57 2.46
C ARG A 4 -11.99 8.10 2.31
N GLN A 5 -12.67 8.77 3.23
CA GLN A 5 -12.90 10.21 3.13
C GLN A 5 -11.65 11.03 3.42
N GLN A 6 -10.85 10.61 4.40
CA GLN A 6 -9.71 11.37 4.90
C GLN A 6 -8.40 11.10 4.15
N ILE A 7 -8.20 9.88 3.63
CA ILE A 7 -6.93 9.48 2.99
C ILE A 7 -7.14 9.20 1.51
N ILE A 8 -8.05 8.29 1.17
CA ILE A 8 -8.18 7.81 -0.22
C ILE A 8 -8.73 8.90 -1.15
N ASN A 9 -9.85 9.54 -0.81
CA ASN A 9 -10.47 10.55 -1.66
C ASN A 9 -9.53 11.74 -1.98
N PRO A 10 -8.77 12.31 -1.01
CA PRO A 10 -7.78 13.32 -1.31
C PRO A 10 -6.67 12.85 -2.26
N LEU A 11 -6.18 11.60 -2.10
CA LEU A 11 -5.19 11.04 -3.01
C LEU A 11 -5.73 10.87 -4.42
N LEU A 12 -6.95 10.33 -4.57
CA LEU A 12 -7.57 10.21 -5.89
C LEU A 12 -7.72 11.57 -6.57
N LYS A 13 -8.13 12.62 -5.82
CA LYS A 13 -8.21 13.99 -6.35
C LYS A 13 -6.85 14.55 -6.75
N ARG A 14 -5.80 14.26 -5.98
CA ARG A 14 -4.42 14.69 -6.29
C ARG A 14 -3.94 14.10 -7.62
N TYR A 15 -4.20 12.80 -7.84
CA TYR A 15 -3.67 12.06 -8.99
C TYR A 15 -4.57 12.09 -10.22
N VAL A 16 -5.80 12.61 -10.14
CA VAL A 16 -6.74 12.60 -11.28
C VAL A 16 -6.21 13.36 -12.48
N GLN A 17 -5.54 14.49 -12.27
CA GLN A 17 -5.01 15.30 -13.37
C GLN A 17 -3.88 14.58 -14.10
N GLU A 18 -2.91 14.03 -13.35
CA GLU A 18 -1.83 13.23 -13.91
C GLU A 18 -2.39 12.05 -14.71
N ALA A 19 -3.39 11.35 -14.16
CA ALA A 19 -4.01 10.21 -14.82
C ALA A 19 -4.66 10.59 -16.16
N LEU A 20 -5.30 11.77 -16.24
CA LEU A 20 -5.92 12.27 -17.47
C LEU A 20 -4.88 12.69 -18.52
N GLU A 21 -3.75 13.23 -18.10
CA GLU A 21 -2.71 13.74 -19.01
C GLU A 21 -1.76 12.66 -19.50
N THR A 22 -1.44 11.68 -18.64
CA THR A 22 -0.35 10.72 -18.87
C THR A 22 -0.80 9.27 -18.96
N ALA A 23 -2.09 9.00 -18.72
CA ALA A 23 -2.66 7.65 -18.61
C ALA A 23 -2.06 6.79 -17.47
N VAL A 24 -1.29 7.37 -16.56
CA VAL A 24 -0.83 6.68 -15.34
C VAL A 24 -2.04 6.37 -14.45
N PRO A 25 -2.26 5.12 -14.03
CA PRO A 25 -3.46 4.77 -13.28
C PRO A 25 -3.44 5.33 -11.86
N LEU A 26 -4.63 5.61 -11.31
CA LEU A 26 -4.81 6.01 -9.91
C LEU A 26 -4.50 4.86 -8.94
N ILE A 27 -4.84 3.64 -9.36
CA ILE A 27 -4.55 2.39 -8.66
C ILE A 27 -3.41 1.71 -9.39
N ARG A 28 -2.25 1.59 -8.72
CA ARG A 28 -1.00 1.18 -9.36
C ARG A 28 -0.53 -0.18 -8.83
N PRO A 29 0.01 -1.06 -9.68
CA PRO A 29 0.75 -2.22 -9.20
C PRO A 29 2.08 -1.77 -8.55
N LEU A 30 2.64 -2.59 -7.65
CA LEU A 30 3.80 -2.19 -6.85
C LEU A 30 5.05 -1.88 -7.69
N TRP A 31 5.24 -2.52 -8.85
CA TRP A 31 6.39 -2.25 -9.72
C TRP A 31 6.41 -0.82 -10.27
N MET A 32 5.29 -0.09 -10.24
CA MET A 32 5.29 1.34 -10.56
C MET A 32 5.87 2.20 -9.43
N LEU A 33 5.87 1.71 -8.19
CA LEU A 33 6.44 2.43 -7.03
C LEU A 33 7.95 2.23 -6.91
N ASP A 34 8.43 1.04 -7.27
CA ASP A 34 9.85 0.70 -7.30
C ASP A 34 10.14 -0.22 -8.48
N PRO A 35 10.42 0.35 -9.68
CA PRO A 35 10.74 -0.42 -10.88
C PRO A 35 12.08 -1.15 -10.79
N SER A 36 12.94 -0.79 -9.83
CA SER A 36 14.26 -1.42 -9.66
C SER A 36 14.19 -2.70 -8.83
N ASP A 37 13.12 -2.86 -8.06
CA ASP A 37 12.88 -4.01 -7.19
C ASP A 37 12.09 -5.10 -7.92
N THR A 38 12.80 -6.16 -8.31
CA THR A 38 12.20 -7.32 -8.99
C THR A 38 11.08 -7.99 -8.18
N THR A 39 11.05 -7.84 -6.85
CA THR A 39 9.99 -8.39 -6.01
C THR A 39 8.65 -7.70 -6.31
N CYS A 40 8.66 -6.41 -6.61
CA CYS A 40 7.46 -5.65 -6.95
C CYS A 40 6.75 -6.15 -8.22
N TYR A 41 7.46 -6.87 -9.11
CA TYR A 41 6.89 -7.45 -10.32
C TYR A 41 6.14 -8.76 -10.07
N ILE A 42 6.48 -9.49 -9.00
CA ILE A 42 5.85 -10.78 -8.69
C ILE A 42 4.65 -10.66 -7.76
N VAL A 43 4.50 -9.52 -7.07
CA VAL A 43 3.34 -9.23 -6.20
C VAL A 43 2.12 -8.94 -7.07
N LYS A 44 1.05 -9.73 -6.89
CA LYS A 44 -0.17 -9.68 -7.73
C LYS A 44 -1.45 -9.36 -6.96
N ASP A 45 -1.39 -9.41 -5.63
CA ASP A 45 -2.53 -9.28 -4.74
C ASP A 45 -2.39 -8.08 -3.79
N GLU A 46 -1.55 -7.11 -4.17
CA GLU A 46 -1.36 -5.82 -3.51
C GLU A 46 -1.33 -4.72 -4.57
N PHE A 47 -1.83 -3.56 -4.20
CA PHE A 47 -1.85 -2.39 -5.07
C PHE A 47 -1.65 -1.13 -4.26
N SER A 48 -1.26 -0.05 -4.93
CA SER A 48 -1.20 1.27 -4.32
C SER A 48 -2.29 2.20 -4.83
N VAL A 49 -2.64 3.19 -4.01
CA VAL A 49 -3.42 4.36 -4.39
C VAL A 49 -2.46 5.53 -4.40
N GLY A 50 -2.11 6.02 -5.59
CA GLY A 50 -0.98 6.93 -5.75
C GLY A 50 0.33 6.25 -5.36
N GLU A 51 1.23 7.00 -4.72
CA GLU A 51 2.51 6.51 -4.21
C GLU A 51 2.53 6.33 -2.68
N GLU A 52 1.47 6.78 -2.02
CA GLU A 52 1.44 7.00 -0.58
C GLU A 52 0.74 5.89 0.19
N VAL A 53 -0.12 5.09 -0.45
CA VAL A 53 -0.88 4.06 0.26
C VAL A 53 -0.79 2.74 -0.47
N ILE A 54 -0.32 1.69 0.21
CA ILE A 54 -0.42 0.31 -0.23
C ILE A 54 -1.61 -0.36 0.45
N VAL A 55 -2.34 -1.19 -0.29
CA VAL A 55 -3.47 -1.99 0.18
C VAL A 55 -3.22 -3.46 -0.15
N ALA A 56 -3.40 -4.32 0.84
CA ALA A 56 -3.16 -5.77 0.76
C ALA A 56 -4.41 -6.54 1.24
N PRO A 57 -5.45 -6.70 0.40
CA PRO A 57 -6.71 -7.31 0.81
C PRO A 57 -6.59 -8.82 1.11
N ILE A 58 -7.38 -9.35 2.04
CA ILE A 58 -7.58 -10.81 2.13
C ILE A 58 -8.45 -11.24 0.93
N LEU A 59 -7.94 -12.19 0.15
CA LEU A 59 -8.62 -12.70 -1.06
C LEU A 59 -9.26 -14.07 -0.88
N ARG A 60 -9.00 -14.77 0.23
CA ARG A 60 -9.49 -16.13 0.49
C ARG A 60 -10.50 -16.13 1.65
N PRO A 61 -11.68 -16.74 1.49
CA PRO A 61 -12.63 -16.89 2.58
C PRO A 61 -12.00 -17.57 3.81
N GLY A 62 -12.28 -17.04 4.99
CA GLY A 62 -11.80 -17.58 6.26
C GLY A 62 -10.33 -17.29 6.59
N ALA A 63 -9.54 -16.71 5.67
CA ALA A 63 -8.19 -16.27 5.98
C ALA A 63 -8.22 -15.01 6.86
N THR A 64 -7.38 -15.00 7.91
CA THR A 64 -7.22 -13.86 8.83
C THR A 64 -5.79 -13.33 8.85
N GLU A 65 -4.94 -13.86 7.99
CA GLU A 65 -3.56 -13.43 7.81
C GLU A 65 -3.13 -13.59 6.35
N ARG A 66 -2.11 -12.83 5.96
CA ARG A 66 -1.48 -12.94 4.64
C ARG A 66 -0.02 -12.49 4.67
N GLU A 67 0.68 -12.78 3.58
CA GLU A 67 1.96 -12.17 3.25
C GLU A 67 1.74 -10.76 2.72
N VAL A 68 2.59 -9.83 3.12
CA VAL A 68 2.58 -8.44 2.62
C VAL A 68 3.97 -8.02 2.18
N TYR A 69 4.12 -7.46 0.99
CA TYR A 69 5.37 -6.85 0.55
C TYR A 69 5.34 -5.32 0.64
N LEU A 70 6.39 -4.73 1.21
CA LEU A 70 6.55 -3.28 1.22
C LEU A 70 7.77 -2.90 0.37
N PRO A 71 7.60 -2.12 -0.71
CA PRO A 71 8.71 -1.54 -1.48
C PRO A 71 9.56 -0.59 -0.64
N ALA A 72 10.66 -0.09 -1.22
CA ALA A 72 11.58 0.80 -0.52
C ALA A 72 10.88 1.99 0.17
N GLY A 73 11.30 2.27 1.40
CA GLY A 73 10.78 3.36 2.22
C GLY A 73 10.51 2.96 3.67
N VAL A 74 9.84 3.86 4.38
CA VAL A 74 9.27 3.60 5.71
C VAL A 74 7.76 3.70 5.58
N TRP A 75 7.05 2.73 6.13
CA TRP A 75 5.61 2.61 5.99
C TRP A 75 4.97 2.54 7.37
N LYS A 76 3.93 3.33 7.60
CA LYS A 76 3.11 3.23 8.80
C LYS A 76 2.00 2.23 8.57
N ASP A 77 1.95 1.22 9.44
CA ASP A 77 0.89 0.23 9.50
C ASP A 77 -0.46 0.89 9.86
N GLY A 78 -1.46 0.70 9.02
CA GLY A 78 -2.78 1.30 9.18
C GLY A 78 -3.67 0.63 10.23
N ILE A 79 -3.28 -0.55 10.73
CA ILE A 79 -3.99 -1.31 11.76
C ILE A 79 -3.25 -1.21 13.09
N GLU A 80 -1.98 -1.60 13.11
CA GLU A 80 -1.16 -1.60 14.34
C GLU A 80 -0.60 -0.22 14.68
N GLY A 81 -0.51 0.69 13.70
CA GLY A 81 0.11 2.01 13.86
C GLY A 81 1.64 1.99 13.91
N SER A 82 2.26 0.80 13.94
CA SER A 82 3.71 0.61 13.98
C SER A 82 4.37 1.05 12.67
N LEU A 83 5.64 1.46 12.74
CA LEU A 83 6.43 1.69 11.54
C LEU A 83 6.99 0.35 11.04
N ARG A 84 7.03 0.20 9.71
CA ARG A 84 7.65 -0.92 8.99
C ARG A 84 8.70 -0.40 8.02
N LYS A 85 9.87 -1.03 8.02
CA LYS A 85 10.89 -0.79 6.99
C LYS A 85 10.49 -1.52 5.72
N GLY A 86 10.66 -0.86 4.57
CA GLY A 86 10.43 -1.40 3.25
C GLY A 86 11.52 -2.35 2.76
N SER A 87 11.42 -2.71 1.47
CA SER A 87 12.22 -3.71 0.77
C SER A 87 12.24 -5.06 1.50
N ARG A 88 11.08 -5.47 2.03
CA ARG A 88 10.94 -6.73 2.77
C ARG A 88 9.50 -7.21 2.81
N TRP A 89 9.37 -8.52 3.03
CA TRP A 89 8.12 -9.16 3.36
C TRP A 89 7.78 -9.01 4.84
N ILE A 90 6.49 -8.87 5.11
CA ILE A 90 5.87 -9.08 6.41
C ILE A 90 5.14 -10.42 6.31
N HIS A 91 5.64 -11.41 7.05
CA HIS A 91 5.10 -12.76 7.05
C HIS A 91 3.96 -12.90 8.06
N ASN A 92 2.93 -13.69 7.72
CA ASN A 92 1.79 -13.99 8.60
C ASN A 92 1.14 -12.73 9.22
N TYR A 93 0.97 -11.68 8.42
CA TYR A 93 0.41 -10.42 8.90
C TYR A 93 -1.08 -10.58 9.21
N LYS A 94 -1.46 -10.43 10.48
CA LYS A 94 -2.83 -10.66 10.97
C LYS A 94 -3.73 -9.46 10.74
N ILE A 95 -4.92 -9.73 10.21
CA ILE A 95 -5.91 -8.71 9.84
C ILE A 95 -7.23 -9.05 10.55
N PRO A 96 -7.74 -8.17 11.42
CA PRO A 96 -9.08 -8.33 11.99
C PRO A 96 -10.15 -8.39 10.89
N LEU A 97 -11.22 -9.17 11.12
CA LEU A 97 -12.27 -9.42 10.12
C LEU A 97 -12.97 -8.15 9.61
N ASP A 98 -13.00 -7.08 10.41
CA ASP A 98 -13.61 -5.79 10.07
C ASP A 98 -12.63 -4.78 9.45
N LYS A 99 -11.40 -5.23 9.14
CA LYS A 99 -10.30 -4.39 8.63
C LYS A 99 -9.77 -4.91 7.29
N ILE A 100 -9.02 -4.05 6.63
CA ILE A 100 -8.22 -4.38 5.45
C ILE A 100 -6.79 -3.92 5.78
N ALA A 101 -5.77 -4.71 5.41
CA ALA A 101 -4.39 -4.27 5.56
C ALA A 101 -4.11 -3.12 4.60
N TYR A 102 -3.62 -2.02 5.15
CA TYR A 102 -3.13 -0.89 4.37
C TYR A 102 -1.95 -0.24 5.10
N PHE A 103 -1.06 0.36 4.32
CA PHE A 103 0.19 0.94 4.80
C PHE A 103 0.38 2.30 4.15
N VAL A 104 0.73 3.30 4.96
CA VAL A 104 0.91 4.68 4.50
C VAL A 104 2.40 5.00 4.44
N LYS A 105 2.90 5.47 3.30
CA LYS A 105 4.30 5.84 3.11
C LYS A 105 4.63 7.05 3.98
N MET A 106 5.71 6.95 4.74
CA MET A 106 6.23 8.04 5.55
C MET A 106 7.20 8.91 4.75
N PRO A 107 7.37 10.19 5.12
CA PRO A 107 8.34 11.06 4.48
C PRO A 107 9.75 10.49 4.51
N ASN A 108 10.55 10.76 3.48
CA ASN A 108 11.91 10.20 3.31
C ASN A 108 12.88 10.51 4.47
N ASN A 109 12.60 11.54 5.28
CA ASN A 109 13.40 11.92 6.45
C ASN A 109 13.00 11.18 7.75
N THR A 110 12.05 10.25 7.68
CA THR A 110 11.57 9.50 8.85
C THR A 110 12.69 8.59 9.36
N ARG A 111 13.08 8.77 10.62
CA ARG A 111 14.01 7.86 11.29
C ARG A 111 13.27 6.58 11.68
N PHE A 112 13.83 5.45 11.27
CA PHE A 112 13.34 4.10 11.56
C PHE A 112 14.30 3.38 12.50
#